data_AF-A0A432ZR69-F1
#
_entry.id   AF-A0A432ZR69-F1
#
_cell.length_a   1.000
_cell.length_b   1.000
_cell.length_c   1.000
_cell.angle_alpha   90.00
_cell.angle_beta   90.00
_cell.angle_gamma   90.00
#
_symmetry.space_group_name_H-M   'P 1'
#
loop_
_entity.id
_entity.type
_entity.pdbx_description
1 polymer ?
#
loop_
_entity_poly.entity_id
_entity_poly.type
_entity_poly.pdbx_seq_one_letter_code
_entity_poly.pdbx_strand_id
1 'polypeptide(L)'
;MTASIRNISKPGTLMAFVDAAINSQQANGALCLPAAWSAATDLEPLQPAVWLGLEQTERHYAVLAQLLGDELAELPLGQLLAALELPNETVTLSHDRFVAELFHGPSFAWADYGARLLSALLFVAKQKGTLVVAGDNDLAAATAAACYQQPEIGALLLYAKQSVTPMQERQLQCLGENILALAVAASTQQVSGLGAALATNADRLNLTSNNIAHIYAQVLSYFDAFAQLPEHALNEVTLALPEGEPGTLVAGLIAQALGLPIKRLLYPESMQQCAAWRLLEELLANGLVSAETIQAYQTDDEERLLGITRCYQKYGYLAAPNTAAAYQAISHWCEEGDIGLIIAATHPGKYRAAIENSLGTPIKLPPELQQISDLPMQVKHVSASQEALEQQLSEWQKEA
;
A
#
# COMPACT_ATOMS: atom_id res chain seq x y z
N MET A 1 23.99 15.80 -2.34
CA MET A 1 22.92 14.83 -2.54
C MET A 1 22.19 15.21 -3.78
N THR A 2 22.19 14.33 -4.76
CA THR A 2 21.34 14.42 -5.93
C THR A 2 19.88 14.42 -5.46
N ALA A 3 19.03 15.28 -6.02
CA ALA A 3 17.62 15.39 -5.63
C ALA A 3 16.75 14.81 -6.73
N SER A 4 16.26 13.59 -6.53
CA SER A 4 15.46 12.86 -7.52
C SER A 4 13.95 13.07 -7.39
N ILE A 5 13.48 13.75 -6.34
CA ILE A 5 12.06 13.90 -6.03
C ILE A 5 11.64 15.37 -6.09
N ARG A 6 10.50 15.67 -6.73
CA ARG A 6 9.85 16.99 -6.67
C ARG A 6 8.62 16.98 -5.78
N ASN A 7 8.47 18.05 -5.02
CA ASN A 7 7.31 18.27 -4.15
C ASN A 7 6.20 19.01 -4.92
N ILE A 8 5.10 18.31 -5.20
CA ILE A 8 3.91 18.87 -5.88
C ILE A 8 3.11 19.77 -4.93
N SER A 9 3.14 19.50 -3.62
CA SER A 9 2.53 20.38 -2.62
C SER A 9 3.27 21.72 -2.46
N LYS A 10 4.55 21.80 -2.86
CA LYS A 10 5.38 23.01 -2.80
C LYS A 10 6.22 23.16 -4.09
N PRO A 11 5.60 23.68 -5.18
CA PRO A 11 6.23 23.77 -6.49
C PRO A 11 7.63 24.41 -6.46
N GLY A 12 8.56 23.88 -7.27
CA GLY A 12 9.96 24.32 -7.32
C GLY A 12 10.86 23.74 -6.22
N THR A 13 10.32 22.93 -5.31
CA THR A 13 11.11 22.24 -4.27
C THR A 13 11.53 20.86 -4.75
N LEU A 14 12.84 20.62 -4.78
CA LEU A 14 13.44 19.31 -5.01
C LEU A 14 13.98 18.74 -3.69
N MET A 15 13.92 17.41 -3.56
CA MET A 15 14.30 16.66 -2.37
C MET A 15 15.06 15.40 -2.77
N ALA A 16 15.98 14.96 -1.92
CA ALA A 16 16.49 13.59 -1.99
C ALA A 16 15.36 12.61 -1.65
N PHE A 17 15.42 11.39 -2.16
CA PHE A 17 14.42 10.34 -1.94
C PHE A 17 14.27 9.99 -0.45
N VAL A 18 15.37 9.83 0.28
CA VAL A 18 15.35 9.56 1.72
C VAL A 18 14.64 10.71 2.46
N ASP A 19 14.98 11.96 2.12
CA ASP A 19 14.34 13.13 2.73
C ASP A 19 12.87 13.23 2.33
N ALA A 20 12.49 12.89 1.11
CA ALA A 20 11.10 12.88 0.68
C ALA A 20 10.29 11.79 1.40
N ALA A 21 10.84 10.58 1.55
CA ALA A 21 10.21 9.50 2.29
C ALA A 21 9.97 9.85 3.76
N ILE A 22 10.95 10.50 4.41
CA ILE A 22 10.86 10.89 5.83
C ILE A 22 10.01 12.15 6.02
N ASN A 23 10.25 13.19 5.22
CA ASN A 23 9.66 14.52 5.41
C ASN A 23 8.34 14.72 4.65
N SER A 24 7.89 13.77 3.83
CA SER A 24 6.55 13.81 3.20
C SER A 24 5.38 13.78 4.19
N GLN A 25 5.67 13.91 5.48
CA GLN A 25 4.82 13.60 6.62
C GLN A 25 4.58 14.78 7.57
N GLN A 26 5.07 15.98 7.24
CA GLN A 26 4.63 17.20 7.93
C GLN A 26 3.14 17.44 7.68
N ALA A 27 2.43 18.12 8.60
CA ALA A 27 0.96 18.18 8.79
C ALA A 27 0.02 18.24 7.55
N ASN A 28 0.51 18.57 6.35
CA ASN A 28 -0.26 18.61 5.10
C ASN A 28 0.15 17.57 4.04
N GLY A 29 1.12 16.69 4.32
CA GLY A 29 1.62 15.66 3.41
C GLY A 29 2.29 16.23 2.15
N ALA A 30 3.60 16.00 1.96
CA ALA A 30 4.21 16.34 0.67
C ALA A 30 3.79 15.29 -0.36
N LEU A 31 2.97 15.69 -1.33
CA LEU A 31 2.71 14.88 -2.51
C LEU A 31 3.93 14.98 -3.41
N CYS A 32 4.51 13.84 -3.77
CA CYS A 32 5.81 13.78 -4.43
C CYS A 32 5.73 12.97 -5.72
N LEU A 33 6.52 13.37 -6.71
CA LEU A 33 6.74 12.64 -7.97
C LEU A 33 8.25 12.64 -8.30
N PRO A 34 8.71 11.75 -9.21
CA PRO A 34 10.04 11.88 -9.79
C PRO A 34 10.28 13.29 -10.34
N ALA A 35 11.44 13.86 -10.06
CA ALA A 35 11.84 15.20 -10.47
C ALA A 35 12.01 15.30 -11.99
N ALA A 36 12.49 14.23 -12.63
CA ALA A 36 12.75 14.18 -14.06
C ALA A 36 11.48 14.18 -14.92
N TRP A 37 10.31 13.88 -14.34
CA TRP A 37 9.09 13.65 -15.14
C TRP A 37 8.26 14.92 -15.30
N SER A 38 8.86 16.01 -15.77
CA SER A 38 8.11 17.25 -16.00
C SER A 38 7.11 17.14 -17.14
N ALA A 39 7.39 16.31 -18.16
CA ALA A 39 6.48 16.03 -19.26
C ALA A 39 6.70 14.61 -19.79
N ALA A 40 5.72 14.09 -20.55
CA ALA A 40 5.83 12.79 -21.20
C ALA A 40 7.08 12.63 -22.09
N THR A 41 7.55 13.73 -22.69
CA THR A 41 8.76 13.75 -23.51
C THR A 41 10.05 13.43 -22.76
N ASP A 42 10.02 13.55 -21.43
CA ASP A 42 11.19 13.37 -20.57
C ASP A 42 11.32 11.91 -20.10
N LEU A 43 10.32 11.06 -20.39
CA LEU A 43 10.25 9.68 -19.95
C LEU A 43 10.39 8.73 -21.14
N GLU A 44 11.48 7.97 -21.15
CA GLU A 44 11.61 6.79 -22.01
C GLU A 44 11.07 5.56 -21.25
N PRO A 45 9.99 4.90 -21.72
CA PRO A 45 9.44 3.74 -21.03
C PRO A 45 10.41 2.55 -21.03
N LEU A 46 10.44 1.83 -19.91
CA LEU A 46 11.21 0.61 -19.72
C LEU A 46 10.74 -0.47 -20.69
N GLN A 47 11.65 -0.92 -21.55
CA GLN A 47 11.38 -2.01 -22.48
C GLN A 47 11.20 -3.34 -21.73
N PRO A 48 10.32 -4.26 -22.16
CA PRO A 48 10.10 -5.54 -21.48
C PRO A 48 11.38 -6.29 -21.11
N ALA A 49 12.41 -6.27 -21.96
CA ALA A 49 13.69 -6.93 -21.71
C ALA A 49 14.45 -6.45 -20.45
N VAL A 50 14.10 -5.30 -19.86
CA VAL A 50 14.77 -4.75 -18.67
C VAL A 50 14.04 -5.06 -17.35
N TRP A 51 12.91 -5.78 -17.42
CA TRP A 51 12.15 -6.19 -16.23
C TRP A 51 11.56 -7.61 -16.33
N LEU A 52 11.23 -8.06 -17.54
CA LEU A 52 10.72 -9.39 -17.83
C LEU A 52 11.87 -10.42 -17.81
N GLY A 53 11.70 -11.51 -17.08
CA GLY A 53 12.70 -12.58 -16.96
C GLY A 53 13.89 -12.30 -16.03
N LEU A 54 13.93 -11.12 -15.39
CA LEU A 54 14.89 -10.82 -14.33
C LEU A 54 14.48 -11.43 -12.99
N GLU A 55 15.43 -11.63 -12.08
CA GLU A 55 15.11 -11.91 -10.67
C GLU A 55 14.47 -10.67 -10.01
N GLN A 56 13.71 -10.87 -8.92
CA GLN A 56 12.96 -9.79 -8.27
C GLN A 56 13.84 -8.58 -7.92
N THR A 57 14.98 -8.82 -7.27
CA THR A 57 15.94 -7.79 -6.84
C THR A 57 16.53 -7.01 -8.02
N GLU A 58 16.84 -7.69 -9.12
CA GLU A 58 17.37 -7.06 -10.34
C GLU A 58 16.32 -6.20 -11.03
N ARG A 59 15.07 -6.69 -11.09
CA ARG A 59 13.92 -5.93 -11.59
C ARG A 59 13.68 -4.68 -10.75
N HIS A 60 13.71 -4.80 -9.43
CA HIS A 60 13.53 -3.67 -8.52
C HIS A 60 14.61 -2.61 -8.71
N TYR A 61 15.87 -3.03 -8.87
CA TYR A 61 16.97 -2.12 -9.18
C TYR A 61 16.72 -1.36 -10.50
N ALA A 62 16.33 -2.07 -11.57
CA ALA A 62 16.09 -1.46 -12.89
C ALA A 62 14.98 -0.40 -12.84
N VAL A 63 13.88 -0.69 -12.14
CA VAL A 63 12.75 0.26 -11.99
C VAL A 63 13.14 1.43 -11.10
N LEU A 64 13.85 1.21 -9.99
CA LEU A 64 14.33 2.28 -9.13
C LEU A 64 15.34 3.19 -9.82
N ALA A 65 16.16 2.67 -10.74
CA ALA A 65 17.08 3.48 -11.53
C ALA A 65 16.35 4.50 -12.40
N GLN A 66 15.19 4.15 -12.96
CA GLN A 66 14.36 5.08 -13.73
C GLN A 66 13.67 6.13 -12.85
N LEU A 67 13.30 5.76 -11.63
CA LEU A 67 12.62 6.66 -10.69
C LEU A 67 13.58 7.64 -9.99
N LEU A 68 14.79 7.19 -9.66
CA LEU A 68 15.73 7.90 -8.81
C LEU A 68 16.94 8.48 -9.57
N GLY A 69 17.19 8.03 -10.79
CA GLY A 69 18.33 8.47 -11.59
C GLY A 69 19.66 8.30 -10.85
N ASP A 70 20.51 9.33 -10.93
CA ASP A 70 21.85 9.33 -10.33
C ASP A 70 21.84 9.20 -8.79
N GLU A 71 20.73 9.57 -8.12
CA GLU A 71 20.63 9.44 -6.66
C GLU A 71 20.71 7.97 -6.22
N LEU A 72 20.29 7.02 -7.07
CA LEU A 72 20.30 5.59 -6.75
C LEU A 72 21.69 5.11 -6.29
N ALA A 73 22.75 5.62 -6.91
CA ALA A 73 24.14 5.26 -6.60
C ALA A 73 24.61 5.78 -5.22
N GLU A 74 23.91 6.75 -4.64
CA GLU A 74 24.18 7.29 -3.30
C GLU A 74 23.46 6.49 -2.19
N LEU A 75 22.50 5.63 -2.54
CA LEU A 75 21.68 4.88 -1.60
C LEU A 75 22.32 3.55 -1.17
N PRO A 76 22.09 3.08 0.07
CA PRO A 76 22.53 1.76 0.51
C PRO A 76 21.62 0.65 -0.04
N LEU A 77 21.74 0.41 -1.35
CA LEU A 77 20.82 -0.44 -2.11
C LEU A 77 20.65 -1.85 -1.55
N GLY A 78 21.72 -2.47 -1.03
CA GLY A 78 21.62 -3.81 -0.45
C GLY A 78 20.60 -3.89 0.69
N GLN A 79 20.52 -2.86 1.54
CA GLN A 79 19.54 -2.81 2.62
C GLN A 79 18.12 -2.48 2.12
N LEU A 80 18.00 -1.56 1.16
CA LEU A 80 16.71 -1.15 0.63
C LEU A 80 16.04 -2.26 -0.18
N LEU A 81 16.80 -2.94 -1.04
CA LEU A 81 16.31 -4.05 -1.85
C LEU A 81 15.93 -5.25 -0.98
N ALA A 82 16.72 -5.59 0.04
CA ALA A 82 16.37 -6.65 0.99
C ALA A 82 15.06 -6.35 1.77
N ALA A 83 14.72 -5.07 1.97
CA ALA A 83 13.46 -4.69 2.60
C ALA A 83 12.25 -4.95 1.68
N LEU A 84 12.46 -4.86 0.36
CA LEU A 84 11.45 -5.04 -0.69
C LEU A 84 11.30 -6.49 -1.15
N GLU A 85 12.27 -7.36 -0.85
CA GLU A 85 12.19 -8.80 -1.09
C GLU A 85 11.10 -9.43 -0.21
N LEU A 86 9.96 -9.68 -0.82
CA LEU A 86 8.82 -10.38 -0.24
C LEU A 86 8.30 -11.42 -1.25
N PRO A 87 7.80 -12.57 -0.77
CA PRO A 87 7.09 -13.49 -1.64
C PRO A 87 5.91 -12.77 -2.30
N ASN A 88 5.70 -13.05 -3.58
CA ASN A 88 4.48 -12.71 -4.29
C ASN A 88 4.18 -13.81 -5.31
N GLU A 89 2.90 -13.90 -5.66
CA GLU A 89 2.43 -14.89 -6.62
C GLU A 89 1.35 -14.27 -7.49
N THR A 90 1.49 -14.41 -8.81
CA THR A 90 0.39 -14.13 -9.73
C THR A 90 -0.36 -15.43 -10.04
N VAL A 91 -1.46 -15.65 -9.32
CA VAL A 91 -2.32 -16.82 -9.47
C VAL A 91 -3.11 -16.74 -10.78
N THR A 92 -3.07 -17.82 -11.56
CA THR A 92 -3.88 -17.95 -12.78
C THR A 92 -5.26 -18.53 -12.44
N LEU A 93 -6.33 -17.75 -12.63
CA LEU A 93 -7.71 -18.21 -12.44
C LEU A 93 -8.27 -18.88 -13.70
N SER A 94 -7.95 -18.32 -14.86
CA SER A 94 -8.26 -18.83 -16.21
C SER A 94 -7.22 -18.34 -17.22
N HIS A 95 -7.38 -18.68 -18.50
CA HIS A 95 -6.48 -18.24 -19.57
C HIS A 95 -6.31 -16.71 -19.65
N ASP A 96 -7.32 -15.96 -19.20
CA ASP A 96 -7.47 -14.52 -19.35
C ASP A 96 -7.74 -13.78 -18.02
N ARG A 97 -7.69 -14.47 -16.87
CA ARG A 97 -7.93 -13.87 -15.55
C ARG A 97 -6.83 -14.29 -14.59
N PHE A 98 -6.23 -13.29 -13.96
CA PHE A 98 -5.09 -13.44 -13.05
C PHE A 98 -5.31 -12.63 -11.77
N VAL A 99 -4.73 -13.09 -10.67
CA VAL A 99 -4.73 -12.37 -9.38
C VAL A 99 -3.30 -12.24 -8.88
N ALA A 100 -2.82 -11.03 -8.69
CA ALA A 100 -1.54 -10.76 -8.04
C ALA A 100 -1.74 -10.73 -6.52
N GLU A 101 -1.28 -11.77 -5.84
CA GLU A 101 -1.28 -11.87 -4.38
C GLU A 101 -0.11 -11.07 -3.81
N LEU A 102 -0.40 -9.87 -3.32
CA LEU A 102 0.60 -8.97 -2.73
C LEU A 102 0.59 -8.99 -1.20
N PHE A 103 -0.02 -10.01 -0.59
CA PHE A 103 -0.26 -10.09 0.85
C PHE A 103 0.58 -11.15 1.57
N HIS A 104 1.66 -11.66 0.97
CA HIS A 104 2.50 -12.71 1.59
C HIS A 104 3.57 -12.18 2.54
N GLY A 105 3.50 -10.90 2.90
CA GLY A 105 4.35 -10.30 3.92
C GLY A 105 3.85 -10.55 5.36
N PRO A 106 4.61 -10.09 6.37
CA PRO A 106 4.35 -10.37 7.78
C PRO A 106 2.98 -9.91 8.31
N SER A 107 2.39 -8.84 7.75
CA SER A 107 1.08 -8.33 8.18
C SER A 107 -0.09 -8.85 7.34
N PHE A 108 0.19 -9.77 6.41
CA PHE A 108 -0.80 -10.33 5.48
C PHE A 108 -1.49 -9.25 4.64
N ALA A 109 -0.75 -8.20 4.32
CA ALA A 109 -1.21 -7.07 3.55
C ALA A 109 -0.06 -6.49 2.71
N TRP A 110 -0.42 -5.98 1.55
CA TRP A 110 0.50 -5.34 0.62
C TRP A 110 1.24 -4.12 1.17
N ALA A 111 0.74 -3.54 2.27
CA ALA A 111 1.39 -2.43 2.93
C ALA A 111 2.73 -2.82 3.53
N ASP A 112 3.01 -4.12 3.67
CA ASP A 112 4.31 -4.66 4.06
C ASP A 112 5.44 -4.15 3.17
N TYR A 113 5.23 -4.03 1.85
CA TYR A 113 6.27 -3.55 0.92
C TYR A 113 6.72 -2.13 1.29
N GLY A 114 5.78 -1.21 1.42
CA GLY A 114 6.10 0.19 1.69
C GLY A 114 6.51 0.44 3.15
N ALA A 115 5.89 -0.23 4.12
CA ALA A 115 6.27 -0.12 5.52
C ALA A 115 7.70 -0.62 5.77
N ARG A 116 8.10 -1.73 5.14
CA ARG A 116 9.47 -2.27 5.23
C ARG A 116 10.48 -1.36 4.55
N LEU A 117 10.19 -0.86 3.36
CA LEU A 117 11.07 0.09 2.67
C LEU A 117 11.25 1.37 3.50
N LEU A 118 10.17 1.92 4.06
CA LEU A 118 10.26 3.09 4.93
C LEU A 118 11.06 2.80 6.21
N SER A 119 10.84 1.67 6.87
CA SER A 119 11.62 1.25 8.05
C SER A 119 13.13 1.20 7.72
N ALA A 120 13.49 0.63 6.57
CA ALA A 120 14.87 0.60 6.09
C ALA A 120 15.44 2.01 5.83
N LEU A 121 14.67 2.91 5.21
CA LEU A 121 15.06 4.29 4.96
C LEU A 121 15.27 5.07 6.28
N LEU A 122 14.39 4.90 7.26
CA LEU A 122 14.51 5.51 8.59
C LEU A 122 15.78 5.03 9.29
N PHE A 123 16.07 3.73 9.23
CA PHE A 123 17.29 3.15 9.79
C PHE A 123 18.55 3.74 9.15
N VAL A 124 18.58 3.79 7.81
CA VAL A 124 19.70 4.36 7.04
C VAL A 124 19.93 5.83 7.38
N ALA A 125 18.85 6.60 7.50
CA ALA A 125 18.90 8.01 7.88
C ALA A 125 19.24 8.20 9.38
N LYS A 126 19.30 7.12 10.17
CA LYS A 126 19.43 7.16 11.64
C LYS A 126 18.35 8.05 12.27
N GLN A 127 17.16 8.01 11.68
CA GLN A 127 16.02 8.77 12.15
C GLN A 127 15.61 8.26 13.53
N LYS A 128 15.21 9.19 14.39
CA LYS A 128 14.65 8.90 15.71
C LYS A 128 13.23 9.46 15.79
N GLY A 129 12.39 8.85 16.62
CA GLY A 129 11.07 9.39 16.95
C GLY A 129 9.94 8.37 16.84
N THR A 130 8.73 8.88 16.65
CA THR A 130 7.51 8.05 16.59
C THR A 130 6.82 8.18 15.24
N LEU A 131 6.60 7.06 14.55
CA LEU A 131 5.69 6.99 13.41
C LEU A 131 4.24 7.03 13.91
N VAL A 132 3.43 7.91 13.38
CA VAL A 132 2.00 8.01 13.69
C VAL A 132 1.22 7.51 12.47
N VAL A 133 0.58 6.35 12.59
CA VAL A 133 -0.27 5.78 11.55
C VAL A 133 -1.72 5.85 12.01
N ALA A 134 -2.59 6.47 11.22
CA ALA A 134 -3.96 6.75 11.66
C ALA A 134 -5.02 6.52 10.58
N GLY A 135 -5.97 5.63 10.89
CA GLY A 135 -7.14 5.35 10.04
C GLY A 135 -6.91 4.37 8.89
N ASP A 136 -5.67 3.95 8.67
CA ASP A 136 -5.29 2.90 7.72
C ASP A 136 -4.80 1.67 8.49
N ASN A 137 -5.67 0.66 8.59
CA ASN A 137 -5.44 -0.50 9.47
C ASN A 137 -4.39 -1.46 8.92
N ASP A 138 -4.30 -1.59 7.60
CA ASP A 138 -3.32 -2.48 6.96
C ASP A 138 -1.93 -1.83 7.00
N LEU A 139 -1.83 -0.54 6.70
CA LEU A 139 -0.60 0.22 6.88
C LEU A 139 -0.15 0.25 8.34
N ALA A 140 -1.07 0.37 9.29
CA ALA A 140 -0.74 0.33 10.72
C ALA A 140 -0.16 -1.04 11.12
N ALA A 141 -0.77 -2.15 10.70
CA ALA A 141 -0.27 -3.49 10.99
C ALA A 141 1.09 -3.76 10.32
N ALA A 142 1.28 -3.32 9.07
CA ALA A 142 2.54 -3.43 8.35
C ALA A 142 3.65 -2.59 9.01
N THR A 143 3.33 -1.36 9.44
CA THR A 143 4.27 -0.48 10.15
C THR A 143 4.68 -1.08 11.48
N ALA A 144 3.71 -1.63 12.23
CA ALA A 144 3.96 -2.36 13.45
C ALA A 144 4.94 -3.52 13.24
N ALA A 145 4.69 -4.37 12.25
CA ALA A 145 5.57 -5.49 11.93
C ALA A 145 6.97 -5.04 11.46
N ALA A 146 7.05 -3.97 10.68
CA ALA A 146 8.32 -3.45 10.14
C ALA A 146 9.18 -2.71 11.17
N CYS A 147 8.56 -2.14 12.21
CA CYS A 147 9.25 -1.31 13.21
C CYS A 147 9.42 -2.01 14.56
N TYR A 148 8.75 -3.14 14.81
CA TYR A 148 8.85 -3.83 16.10
C TYR A 148 10.31 -4.12 16.47
N GLN A 149 10.65 -3.83 17.73
CA GLN A 149 11.99 -3.98 18.31
C GLN A 149 13.09 -3.13 17.66
N GLN A 150 12.74 -2.10 16.89
CA GLN A 150 13.69 -1.08 16.44
C GLN A 150 13.93 -0.07 17.58
N PRO A 151 15.18 0.10 18.08
CA PRO A 151 15.45 0.84 19.30
C PRO A 151 15.25 2.36 19.19
N GLU A 152 15.30 2.93 17.98
CA GLU A 152 15.27 4.38 17.75
C GLU A 152 13.93 4.88 17.19
N ILE A 153 13.06 3.96 16.78
CA ILE A 153 11.76 4.25 16.16
C ILE A 153 10.66 3.52 16.92
N GLY A 154 9.71 4.30 17.45
CA GLY A 154 8.43 3.79 17.93
C GLY A 154 7.32 3.95 16.90
N ALA A 155 6.21 3.24 17.09
CA ALA A 155 5.01 3.43 16.27
C ALA A 155 3.75 3.61 17.14
N LEU A 156 3.04 4.71 16.91
CA LEU A 156 1.71 4.98 17.42
C LEU A 156 0.68 4.63 16.33
N LEU A 157 -0.17 3.65 16.60
CA LEU A 157 -1.23 3.19 15.70
C LEU A 157 -2.58 3.65 16.24
N LEU A 158 -3.27 4.49 15.48
CA LEU A 158 -4.62 4.97 15.82
C LEU A 158 -5.63 4.36 14.87
N TYR A 159 -6.63 3.69 15.41
CA TYR A 159 -7.69 3.11 14.60
C TYR A 159 -9.07 3.35 15.22
N ALA A 160 -10.07 3.47 14.36
CA ALA A 160 -11.46 3.57 14.79
C ALA A 160 -11.92 2.19 15.26
N LYS A 161 -12.44 2.09 16.49
CA LYS A 161 -12.83 0.80 17.09
C LYS A 161 -13.78 -0.02 16.21
N GLN A 162 -14.63 0.63 15.42
CA GLN A 162 -15.63 -0.02 14.55
C GLN A 162 -15.11 -0.34 13.14
N SER A 163 -13.91 0.12 12.75
CA SER A 163 -13.38 -0.05 11.39
C SER A 163 -12.45 -1.25 11.21
N VAL A 164 -12.18 -2.01 12.29
CA VAL A 164 -11.26 -3.17 12.27
C VAL A 164 -12.04 -4.47 12.42
N THR A 165 -11.57 -5.50 11.72
CA THR A 165 -11.96 -6.89 12.00
C THR A 165 -11.28 -7.39 13.29
N PRO A 166 -11.77 -8.47 13.92
CA PRO A 166 -11.09 -9.07 15.07
C PRO A 166 -9.65 -9.51 14.78
N MET A 167 -9.36 -9.94 13.55
CA MET A 167 -8.00 -10.30 13.13
C MET A 167 -7.10 -9.07 13.03
N GLN A 168 -7.56 -8.02 12.35
CA GLN A 168 -6.80 -6.77 12.22
C GLN A 168 -6.56 -6.13 13.59
N GLU A 169 -7.57 -6.07 14.46
CA GLU A 169 -7.39 -5.54 15.82
C GLU A 169 -6.30 -6.28 16.58
N ARG A 170 -6.26 -7.61 16.42
CA ARG A 170 -5.23 -8.43 17.07
C ARG A 170 -3.83 -8.13 16.53
N GLN A 171 -3.67 -8.02 15.21
CA GLN A 171 -2.38 -7.65 14.60
C GLN A 171 -1.85 -6.31 15.12
N LEU A 172 -2.74 -5.36 15.41
CA LEU A 172 -2.35 -4.05 15.93
C LEU A 172 -1.92 -4.11 17.41
N GLN A 173 -2.53 -4.98 18.20
CA GLN A 173 -2.39 -4.95 19.66
C GLN A 173 -1.51 -6.03 20.28
N CYS A 174 -0.99 -6.97 19.50
CA CYS A 174 -0.29 -8.14 20.03
C CYS A 174 1.22 -7.95 20.25
N LEU A 175 1.82 -6.83 19.80
CA LEU A 175 3.27 -6.63 19.83
C LEU A 175 3.76 -5.94 21.12
N GLY A 176 3.25 -4.74 21.43
CA GLY A 176 3.72 -3.95 22.58
C GLY A 176 5.14 -3.40 22.39
N GLU A 177 5.84 -3.16 23.51
CA GLU A 177 7.19 -2.55 23.55
C GLU A 177 7.24 -1.19 22.85
N ASN A 178 7.94 -1.09 21.72
CA ASN A 178 8.05 0.13 20.91
C ASN A 178 6.84 0.33 19.97
N ILE A 179 5.76 -0.43 20.15
CA ILE A 179 4.49 -0.29 19.41
C ILE A 179 3.34 0.02 20.38
N LEU A 180 2.68 1.16 20.18
CA LEU A 180 1.49 1.58 20.92
C LEU A 180 0.28 1.63 19.98
N ALA A 181 -0.69 0.74 20.17
CA ALA A 181 -1.95 0.78 19.44
C ALA A 181 -3.09 1.29 20.33
N LEU A 182 -3.88 2.24 19.82
CA LEU A 182 -5.00 2.86 20.52
C LEU A 182 -6.30 2.76 19.70
N ALA A 183 -7.31 2.11 20.29
CA ALA A 183 -8.67 2.10 19.78
C ALA A 183 -9.36 3.42 20.15
N VAL A 184 -9.64 4.26 19.15
CA VAL A 184 -10.29 5.56 19.33
C VAL A 184 -11.79 5.41 19.09
N ALA A 185 -12.60 5.99 19.99
CA ALA A 185 -14.05 6.06 19.86
C ALA A 185 -14.48 7.18 18.87
N ALA A 186 -14.16 7.02 17.59
CA ALA A 186 -14.40 8.00 16.53
C ALA A 186 -14.60 7.33 15.16
N SER A 187 -14.97 8.10 14.14
CA SER A 187 -14.94 7.63 12.75
C SER A 187 -13.51 7.56 12.22
N THR A 188 -13.27 6.77 11.16
CA THR A 188 -11.94 6.66 10.51
C THR A 188 -11.39 8.03 10.10
N GLN A 189 -12.23 8.91 9.54
CA GLN A 189 -11.83 10.26 9.13
C GLN A 189 -11.38 11.12 10.33
N GLN A 190 -12.09 11.04 11.45
CA GLN A 190 -11.71 11.74 12.69
C GLN A 190 -10.38 11.21 13.24
N VAL A 191 -10.17 9.89 13.20
CA VAL A 191 -8.91 9.26 13.63
C VAL A 191 -7.74 9.73 12.78
N SER A 192 -7.86 9.74 11.45
CA SER A 192 -6.82 10.26 10.56
C SER A 192 -6.51 11.74 10.83
N GLY A 193 -7.54 12.55 11.10
CA GLY A 193 -7.35 13.96 11.49
C GLY A 193 -6.60 14.14 12.81
N LEU A 194 -6.91 13.31 13.82
CA LEU A 194 -6.19 13.31 15.10
C LEU A 194 -4.72 12.88 14.92
N GLY A 195 -4.45 11.86 14.10
CA GLY A 195 -3.09 11.43 13.78
C GLY A 195 -2.27 12.55 13.12
N ALA A 196 -2.86 13.24 12.13
CA ALA A 196 -2.23 14.37 11.47
C ALA A 196 -1.93 15.52 12.45
N ALA A 197 -2.85 15.81 13.38
CA ALA A 197 -2.65 16.82 14.41
C ALA A 197 -1.52 16.46 15.38
N LEU A 198 -1.43 15.19 15.80
CA LEU A 198 -0.36 14.71 16.69
C LEU A 198 1.02 14.79 16.03
N ALA A 199 1.09 14.54 14.72
CA ALA A 199 2.31 14.60 13.93
C ALA A 199 2.82 16.03 13.63
N THR A 200 2.22 17.06 14.22
CA THR A 200 2.77 18.43 14.20
C THR A 200 3.98 18.60 15.11
N ASN A 201 4.21 17.68 16.05
CA ASN A 201 5.40 17.65 16.88
C ASN A 201 6.62 17.14 16.08
N ALA A 202 7.77 17.78 16.27
CA ALA A 202 8.97 17.57 15.44
C ALA A 202 9.60 16.17 15.55
N ASP A 203 9.31 15.42 16.62
CA ASP A 203 9.77 14.06 16.87
C ASP A 203 8.80 12.99 16.32
N ARG A 204 7.75 13.42 15.60
CA ARG A 204 6.70 12.54 15.10
C ARG A 204 6.58 12.68 13.60
N LEU A 205 6.42 11.53 12.95
CA LEU A 205 6.28 11.41 11.52
C LEU A 205 4.90 10.82 11.27
N ASN A 206 4.00 11.60 10.65
CA ASN A 206 2.76 11.01 10.13
C ASN A 206 3.15 9.90 9.14
N LEU A 207 2.35 8.88 8.96
CA LEU A 207 2.59 7.92 7.88
C LEU A 207 1.27 7.59 7.24
N THR A 208 1.21 7.86 5.94
CA THR A 208 0.04 7.64 5.10
C THR A 208 0.44 6.86 3.87
N SER A 209 -0.53 6.21 3.23
CA SER A 209 -0.33 5.50 1.96
C SER A 209 0.08 6.41 0.78
N ASN A 210 0.12 7.74 0.98
CA ASN A 210 0.66 8.70 0.01
C ASN A 210 2.17 8.92 0.13
N ASN A 211 2.83 8.26 1.08
CA ASN A 211 4.29 8.32 1.22
C ASN A 211 4.95 7.83 -0.08
N ILE A 212 5.95 8.57 -0.57
CA ILE A 212 6.61 8.23 -1.83
C ILE A 212 7.32 6.87 -1.80
N ALA A 213 7.86 6.46 -0.65
CA ALA A 213 8.44 5.12 -0.50
C ALA A 213 7.35 4.05 -0.62
N HIS A 214 6.15 4.30 -0.06
CA HIS A 214 5.02 3.39 -0.17
C HIS A 214 4.53 3.26 -1.62
N ILE A 215 4.40 4.39 -2.33
CA ILE A 215 4.03 4.41 -3.74
C ILE A 215 5.08 3.68 -4.59
N TYR A 216 6.38 3.93 -4.38
CA TYR A 216 7.43 3.26 -5.16
C TYR A 216 7.46 1.76 -4.89
N ALA A 217 7.31 1.35 -3.63
CA ALA A 217 7.23 -0.07 -3.28
C ALA A 217 6.04 -0.78 -4.00
N GLN A 218 4.92 -0.08 -4.20
CA GLN A 218 3.78 -0.58 -4.97
C GLN A 218 4.05 -0.62 -6.48
N VAL A 219 4.76 0.37 -7.03
CA VAL A 219 5.19 0.34 -8.43
C VAL A 219 6.02 -0.92 -8.69
N LEU A 220 6.98 -1.22 -7.80
CA LEU A 220 7.84 -2.40 -7.91
C LEU A 220 7.03 -3.70 -7.87
N SER A 221 6.06 -3.82 -6.97
CA SER A 221 5.24 -5.02 -6.88
C SER A 221 4.30 -5.22 -8.08
N TYR A 222 3.91 -4.15 -8.79
CA TYR A 222 3.22 -4.28 -10.08
C TYR A 222 4.13 -4.82 -11.17
N PHE A 223 5.39 -4.38 -11.24
CA PHE A 223 6.37 -4.97 -12.15
C PHE A 223 6.60 -6.46 -11.85
N ASP A 224 6.64 -6.85 -10.58
CA ASP A 224 6.72 -8.27 -10.19
C ASP A 224 5.49 -9.07 -10.63
N ALA A 225 4.29 -8.51 -10.47
CA ALA A 225 3.04 -9.15 -10.87
C ALA A 225 2.98 -9.36 -12.39
N PHE A 226 3.36 -8.34 -13.17
CA PHE A 226 3.40 -8.41 -14.64
C PHE A 226 4.47 -9.37 -15.14
N ALA A 227 5.64 -9.44 -14.49
CA ALA A 227 6.70 -10.36 -14.90
C ALA A 227 6.32 -11.85 -14.75
N GLN A 228 5.30 -12.15 -13.95
CA GLN A 228 4.76 -13.50 -13.78
C GLN A 228 3.61 -13.83 -14.74
N LEU A 229 3.11 -12.84 -15.50
CA LEU A 229 2.09 -13.10 -16.51
C LEU A 229 2.66 -13.91 -17.68
N PRO A 230 1.85 -14.81 -18.28
CA PRO A 230 2.27 -15.49 -19.49
C PRO A 230 2.39 -14.50 -20.65
N GLU A 231 3.25 -14.81 -21.63
CA GLU A 231 3.56 -13.91 -22.76
C GLU A 231 2.32 -13.42 -23.51
N HIS A 232 1.32 -14.30 -23.70
CA HIS A 232 0.07 -13.93 -24.38
C HIS A 232 -0.75 -12.87 -23.63
N ALA A 233 -0.53 -12.72 -22.32
CA ALA A 233 -1.26 -11.80 -21.47
C ALA A 233 -0.62 -10.39 -21.43
N LEU A 234 0.62 -10.22 -21.92
CA LEU A 234 1.41 -8.99 -21.76
C LEU A 234 1.08 -7.86 -22.75
N ASN A 235 0.16 -8.03 -23.69
CA ASN A 235 -0.05 -7.00 -24.72
C ASN A 235 -1.11 -5.95 -24.35
N GLU A 236 -2.12 -6.28 -23.54
CA GLU A 236 -3.23 -5.37 -23.23
C GLU A 236 -3.91 -5.75 -21.90
N VAL A 237 -3.29 -5.41 -20.77
CA VAL A 237 -3.80 -5.78 -19.45
C VAL A 237 -4.81 -4.75 -18.94
N THR A 238 -6.00 -5.21 -18.56
CA THR A 238 -6.91 -4.45 -17.69
C THR A 238 -6.54 -4.75 -16.24
N LEU A 239 -5.97 -3.76 -15.56
CA LEU A 239 -5.56 -3.85 -14.16
C LEU A 239 -6.70 -3.35 -13.27
N ALA A 240 -7.19 -4.17 -12.34
CA ALA A 240 -8.17 -3.76 -11.35
C ALA A 240 -7.54 -3.65 -9.96
N LEU A 241 -7.62 -2.44 -9.41
CA LEU A 241 -7.14 -2.12 -8.08
C LEU A 241 -8.23 -2.40 -7.05
N PRO A 242 -7.90 -2.93 -5.86
CA PRO A 242 -8.86 -3.20 -4.80
C PRO A 242 -9.36 -1.90 -4.16
N GLU A 243 -10.46 -2.01 -3.43
CA GLU A 243 -10.90 -0.94 -2.53
C GLU A 243 -9.87 -0.66 -1.44
N GLY A 244 -9.63 0.63 -1.14
CA GLY A 244 -8.77 1.06 -0.06
C GLY A 244 -7.77 2.15 -0.45
N GLU A 245 -6.51 1.90 -0.13
CA GLU A 245 -5.40 2.84 -0.15
C GLU A 245 -5.23 3.59 -1.49
N PRO A 246 -5.46 4.91 -1.53
CA PRO A 246 -5.40 5.66 -2.79
C PRO A 246 -4.02 5.74 -3.46
N GLY A 247 -2.95 5.45 -2.73
CA GLY A 247 -1.61 5.28 -3.30
C GLY A 247 -1.56 4.20 -4.39
N THR A 248 -2.40 3.16 -4.30
CA THR A 248 -2.57 2.08 -5.32
C THR A 248 -2.70 2.64 -6.74
N LEU A 249 -3.55 3.66 -6.89
CA LEU A 249 -3.92 4.27 -8.16
C LEU A 249 -2.73 5.02 -8.73
N VAL A 250 -2.10 5.85 -7.90
CA VAL A 250 -0.92 6.61 -8.31
C VAL A 250 0.23 5.67 -8.70
N ALA A 251 0.47 4.61 -7.93
CA ALA A 251 1.47 3.60 -8.27
C ALA A 251 1.16 2.91 -9.61
N GLY A 252 -0.11 2.63 -9.90
CA GLY A 252 -0.52 1.97 -11.14
C GLY A 252 -0.31 2.86 -12.36
N LEU A 253 -0.59 4.16 -12.20
CA LEU A 253 -0.33 5.17 -13.21
C LEU A 253 1.18 5.39 -13.43
N ILE A 254 1.97 5.43 -12.36
CA ILE A 254 3.43 5.50 -12.45
C ILE A 254 3.97 4.27 -13.18
N ALA A 255 3.48 3.07 -12.85
CA ALA A 255 3.91 1.84 -13.49
C ALA A 255 3.51 1.78 -14.98
N GLN A 256 2.32 2.29 -15.33
CA GLN A 256 1.91 2.47 -16.73
C GLN A 256 2.84 3.44 -17.47
N ALA A 257 3.13 4.61 -16.89
CA ALA A 257 4.05 5.59 -17.47
C ALA A 257 5.45 5.02 -17.68
N LEU A 258 5.92 4.17 -16.75
CA LEU A 258 7.18 3.44 -16.85
C LEU A 258 7.19 2.36 -17.93
N GLY A 259 6.08 2.02 -18.55
CA GLY A 259 6.02 1.07 -19.66
C GLY A 259 5.33 -0.26 -19.36
N LEU A 260 4.67 -0.42 -18.20
CA LEU A 260 3.79 -1.58 -18.05
C LEU A 260 2.63 -1.51 -19.06
N PRO A 261 2.29 -2.62 -19.74
CA PRO A 261 1.28 -2.68 -20.79
C PRO A 261 -0.15 -2.68 -20.23
N ILE A 262 -0.50 -1.60 -19.51
CA ILE A 262 -1.82 -1.37 -18.91
C ILE A 262 -2.70 -0.67 -19.94
N LYS A 263 -3.65 -1.41 -20.53
CA LYS A 263 -4.70 -0.88 -21.43
C LYS A 263 -5.72 -0.06 -20.66
N ARG A 264 -6.13 -0.57 -19.50
CA ARG A 264 -7.13 0.08 -18.65
C ARG A 264 -6.83 -0.19 -17.18
N LEU A 265 -6.93 0.84 -16.35
CA LEU A 265 -6.80 0.79 -14.92
C LEU A 265 -8.17 1.06 -14.29
N LEU A 266 -8.73 0.04 -13.65
CA LEU A 266 -9.99 0.10 -12.91
C LEU A 266 -9.70 0.44 -11.45
N TYR A 267 -10.35 1.47 -10.92
CA TYR A 267 -10.17 1.91 -9.54
C TYR A 267 -11.50 2.20 -8.84
N PRO A 268 -11.59 2.05 -7.51
CA PRO A 268 -12.78 2.43 -6.76
C PRO A 268 -13.03 3.94 -6.77
N GLU A 269 -14.27 4.37 -7.03
CA GLU A 269 -14.64 5.79 -7.08
C GLU A 269 -14.35 6.53 -5.76
N SER A 270 -14.37 5.82 -4.63
CA SER A 270 -14.04 6.39 -3.31
C SER A 270 -12.64 7.02 -3.25
N MET A 271 -11.71 6.63 -4.13
CA MET A 271 -10.38 7.23 -4.22
C MET A 271 -10.39 8.67 -4.77
N GLN A 272 -11.47 9.14 -5.41
CA GLN A 272 -11.54 10.51 -5.93
C GLN A 272 -11.53 11.59 -4.83
N GLN A 273 -11.84 11.21 -3.58
CA GLN A 273 -11.93 12.14 -2.45
C GLN A 273 -10.62 12.25 -1.65
N CYS A 274 -9.56 11.56 -2.07
CA CYS A 274 -8.31 11.51 -1.33
C CYS A 274 -7.30 12.59 -1.78
N ALA A 275 -6.32 12.88 -0.93
CA ALA A 275 -5.22 13.79 -1.29
C ALA A 275 -4.36 13.28 -2.46
N ALA A 276 -4.24 11.96 -2.63
CA ALA A 276 -3.48 11.34 -3.73
C ALA A 276 -4.07 11.67 -5.10
N TRP A 277 -5.34 12.08 -5.18
CA TRP A 277 -5.99 12.47 -6.41
C TRP A 277 -5.24 13.59 -7.13
N ARG A 278 -4.62 14.52 -6.38
CA ARG A 278 -3.78 15.58 -6.95
C ARG A 278 -2.54 15.06 -7.67
N LEU A 279 -2.01 13.89 -7.28
CA LEU A 279 -0.91 13.25 -8.01
C LEU A 279 -1.39 12.73 -9.36
N LEU A 280 -2.59 12.16 -9.43
CA LEU A 280 -3.21 11.75 -10.69
C LEU A 280 -3.43 12.96 -11.60
N GLU A 281 -3.96 14.06 -11.07
CA GLU A 281 -4.16 15.30 -11.84
C GLU A 281 -2.85 15.81 -12.44
N GLU A 282 -1.76 15.77 -11.67
CA GLU A 282 -0.42 16.15 -12.12
C GLU A 282 0.10 15.22 -13.23
N LEU A 283 -0.09 13.90 -13.10
CA LEU A 283 0.31 12.93 -14.13
C LEU A 283 -0.47 13.15 -15.45
N LEU A 284 -1.77 13.42 -15.37
CA LEU A 284 -2.61 13.75 -16.52
C LEU A 284 -2.21 15.08 -17.18
N ALA A 285 -2.02 16.13 -16.38
CA ALA A 285 -1.71 17.47 -16.87
C ALA A 285 -0.39 17.52 -17.64
N ASN A 286 0.58 16.70 -17.24
CA ASN A 286 1.89 16.60 -17.89
C ASN A 286 1.95 15.52 -18.99
N GLY A 287 0.82 14.90 -19.32
CA GLY A 287 0.69 13.91 -20.39
C GLY A 287 1.39 12.57 -20.11
N LEU A 288 1.77 12.29 -18.86
CA LEU A 288 2.47 11.06 -18.48
C LEU A 288 1.56 9.83 -18.56
N VAL A 289 0.25 10.03 -18.42
CA VAL A 289 -0.80 9.01 -18.58
C VAL A 289 -2.01 9.64 -19.27
N SER A 290 -2.90 8.81 -19.84
CA SER A 290 -4.13 9.25 -20.50
C SER A 290 -5.36 8.96 -19.64
N ALA A 291 -6.26 9.95 -19.54
CA ALA A 291 -7.54 9.79 -18.86
C ALA A 291 -8.41 8.67 -19.46
N GLU A 292 -8.24 8.37 -20.75
CA GLU A 292 -8.98 7.30 -21.44
C GLU A 292 -8.64 5.91 -20.91
N THR A 293 -7.49 5.76 -20.26
CA THR A 293 -7.04 4.49 -19.69
C THR A 293 -7.53 4.27 -18.26
N ILE A 294 -8.25 5.23 -17.66
CA ILE A 294 -8.59 5.22 -16.23
C ILE A 294 -10.11 5.15 -16.08
N GLN A 295 -10.62 4.15 -15.36
CA GLN A 295 -12.05 3.93 -15.23
C GLN A 295 -12.44 3.66 -13.77
N ALA A 296 -13.38 4.45 -13.25
CA ALA A 296 -13.92 4.24 -11.91
C ALA A 296 -14.90 3.05 -11.90
N TYR A 297 -14.93 2.33 -10.80
CA TYR A 297 -16.00 1.40 -10.46
C TYR A 297 -16.52 1.70 -9.05
N GLN A 298 -17.75 1.28 -8.77
CA GLN A 298 -18.34 1.31 -7.45
C GLN A 298 -18.71 -0.12 -7.07
N THR A 299 -18.68 -0.42 -5.78
CA THR A 299 -19.34 -1.60 -5.27
C THR A 299 -19.92 -1.37 -3.89
N ASP A 300 -21.04 -2.03 -3.59
CA ASP A 300 -21.62 -2.02 -2.26
C ASP A 300 -21.28 -3.29 -1.46
N ASP A 301 -21.78 -3.35 -0.22
CA ASP A 301 -21.53 -4.49 0.68
C ASP A 301 -22.12 -5.79 0.14
N GLU A 302 -23.31 -5.76 -0.47
CA GLU A 302 -23.98 -6.95 -0.99
C GLU A 302 -23.21 -7.51 -2.20
N GLU A 303 -22.85 -6.61 -3.12
CA GLU A 303 -22.02 -6.93 -4.26
C GLU A 303 -20.69 -7.53 -3.81
N ARG A 304 -19.97 -6.93 -2.84
CA ARG A 304 -18.71 -7.50 -2.33
C ARG A 304 -18.89 -8.93 -1.83
N LEU A 305 -19.93 -9.22 -1.06
CA LEU A 305 -20.22 -10.58 -0.58
C LEU A 305 -20.54 -11.54 -1.74
N LEU A 306 -21.30 -11.09 -2.75
CA LEU A 306 -21.56 -11.86 -3.97
C LEU A 306 -20.28 -12.11 -4.77
N GLY A 307 -19.37 -11.14 -4.84
CA GLY A 307 -18.08 -11.25 -5.49
C GLY A 307 -17.22 -12.36 -4.88
N ILE A 308 -17.17 -12.44 -3.54
CA ILE A 308 -16.47 -13.52 -2.82
C ILE A 308 -17.03 -14.87 -3.25
N THR A 309 -18.35 -15.04 -3.15
CA THR A 309 -19.02 -16.30 -3.49
C THR A 309 -18.83 -16.68 -4.96
N ARG A 310 -18.97 -15.74 -5.89
CA ARG A 310 -18.81 -15.98 -7.33
C ARG A 310 -17.38 -16.35 -7.70
N CYS A 311 -16.39 -15.64 -7.15
CA CYS A 311 -14.99 -15.93 -7.39
C CYS A 311 -14.63 -17.34 -6.91
N TYR A 312 -15.07 -17.68 -5.70
CA TYR A 312 -14.84 -19.00 -5.11
C TYR A 312 -15.56 -20.12 -5.87
N GLN A 313 -16.83 -19.95 -6.23
CA GLN A 313 -17.59 -20.97 -6.96
C GLN A 313 -17.05 -21.20 -8.38
N LYS A 314 -16.59 -20.13 -9.06
CA LYS A 314 -16.12 -20.21 -10.44
C LYS A 314 -14.68 -20.75 -10.55
N TYR A 315 -13.78 -20.30 -9.67
CA TYR A 315 -12.35 -20.58 -9.79
C TYR A 315 -11.75 -21.33 -8.59
N GLY A 316 -12.50 -21.55 -7.52
CA GLY A 316 -11.96 -22.06 -6.25
C GLY A 316 -11.11 -21.04 -5.50
N TYR A 317 -11.04 -19.79 -5.96
CA TYR A 317 -10.19 -18.75 -5.39
C TYR A 317 -10.91 -17.99 -4.28
N LEU A 318 -10.25 -17.86 -3.13
CA LEU A 318 -10.81 -17.19 -1.95
C LEU A 318 -10.39 -15.72 -1.90
N ALA A 319 -11.23 -14.83 -2.41
CA ALA A 319 -10.96 -13.39 -2.39
C ALA A 319 -11.33 -12.75 -1.04
N ALA A 320 -10.51 -11.81 -0.56
CA ALA A 320 -10.90 -10.85 0.46
C ALA A 320 -11.97 -9.87 -0.10
N PRO A 321 -12.78 -9.19 0.75
CA PRO A 321 -13.85 -8.30 0.27
C PRO A 321 -13.39 -7.20 -0.71
N ASN A 322 -12.22 -6.58 -0.47
CA ASN A 322 -11.63 -5.57 -1.34
C ASN A 322 -11.14 -6.13 -2.70
N THR A 323 -10.67 -7.38 -2.71
CA THR A 323 -10.26 -8.11 -3.92
C THR A 323 -11.49 -8.56 -4.71
N ALA A 324 -12.55 -8.96 -4.01
CA ALA A 324 -13.83 -9.32 -4.60
C ALA A 324 -14.53 -8.14 -5.31
N ALA A 325 -14.33 -6.92 -4.82
CA ALA A 325 -14.73 -5.69 -5.50
C ALA A 325 -14.04 -5.54 -6.86
N ALA A 326 -12.70 -5.61 -6.88
CA ALA A 326 -11.90 -5.53 -8.10
C ALA A 326 -12.21 -6.67 -9.08
N TYR A 327 -12.45 -7.88 -8.57
CA TYR A 327 -12.92 -9.02 -9.36
C TYR A 327 -14.23 -8.74 -10.10
N GLN A 328 -15.18 -8.08 -9.44
CA GLN A 328 -16.45 -7.69 -10.07
C GLN A 328 -16.25 -6.61 -11.12
N ALA A 329 -15.37 -5.64 -10.86
CA ALA A 329 -14.99 -4.65 -11.85
C ALA A 329 -14.43 -5.32 -13.12
N ILE A 330 -13.49 -6.27 -12.99
CA ILE A 330 -12.99 -7.06 -14.13
C ILE A 330 -14.12 -7.82 -14.82
N SER A 331 -15.02 -8.44 -14.06
CA SER A 331 -16.14 -9.19 -14.63
C SER A 331 -17.13 -8.32 -15.41
N HIS A 332 -17.19 -7.03 -15.11
CA HIS A 332 -18.05 -6.06 -15.80
C HIS A 332 -17.37 -5.43 -17.02
N TRP A 333 -16.07 -5.11 -16.91
CA TRP A 333 -15.35 -4.27 -17.88
C TRP A 333 -14.47 -5.05 -18.86
N CYS A 334 -14.22 -6.34 -18.61
CA CYS A 334 -13.46 -7.20 -19.51
C CYS A 334 -14.39 -8.17 -20.24
N GLU A 335 -14.33 -8.15 -21.57
CA GLU A 335 -15.02 -9.12 -22.42
C GLU A 335 -14.24 -10.45 -22.52
N GLU A 336 -14.75 -11.39 -23.31
CA GLU A 336 -14.04 -12.63 -23.61
C GLU A 336 -12.78 -12.31 -24.45
N GLY A 337 -11.61 -12.74 -23.98
CA GLY A 337 -10.33 -12.48 -24.63
C GLY A 337 -9.59 -11.24 -24.12
N ASP A 338 -10.26 -10.32 -23.40
CA ASP A 338 -9.55 -9.28 -22.64
C ASP A 338 -8.79 -9.92 -21.47
N ILE A 339 -7.57 -9.45 -21.22
CA ILE A 339 -6.77 -9.89 -20.07
C ILE A 339 -7.12 -9.06 -18.84
N GLY A 340 -7.52 -9.73 -17.76
CA GLY A 340 -7.80 -9.10 -16.47
C GLY A 340 -6.78 -9.50 -15.41
N LEU A 341 -6.09 -8.52 -14.83
CA LEU A 341 -5.22 -8.69 -13.66
C LEU A 341 -5.85 -7.99 -12.45
N ILE A 342 -6.09 -8.74 -11.39
CA ILE A 342 -6.67 -8.23 -10.14
C ILE A 342 -5.55 -8.11 -9.11
N ILE A 343 -5.41 -6.95 -8.49
CA ILE A 343 -4.51 -6.80 -7.33
C ILE A 343 -5.24 -7.27 -6.07
N ALA A 344 -4.70 -8.30 -5.42
CA ALA A 344 -5.17 -8.74 -4.11
C ALA A 344 -4.26 -8.17 -3.02
N ALA A 345 -4.72 -7.09 -2.40
CA ALA A 345 -3.94 -6.33 -1.42
C ALA A 345 -3.91 -6.95 -0.01
N THR A 346 -4.88 -7.80 0.35
CA THR A 346 -4.98 -8.37 1.69
C THR A 346 -5.40 -9.82 1.67
N HIS A 347 -4.85 -10.59 2.60
CA HIS A 347 -5.18 -12.01 2.70
C HIS A 347 -6.63 -12.19 3.20
N PRO A 348 -7.43 -13.11 2.60
CA PRO A 348 -8.83 -13.36 2.99
C PRO A 348 -9.00 -13.69 4.48
N GLY A 349 -8.04 -14.36 5.09
CA GLY A 349 -8.06 -14.68 6.53
C GLY A 349 -8.21 -13.47 7.47
N LYS A 350 -7.86 -12.25 7.02
CA LYS A 350 -8.10 -11.01 7.78
C LYS A 350 -9.60 -10.68 7.88
N TYR A 351 -10.42 -11.17 6.97
CA TYR A 351 -11.87 -10.96 6.89
C TYR A 351 -12.66 -12.25 7.14
N ARG A 352 -12.10 -13.16 7.94
CA ARG A 352 -12.64 -14.50 8.20
C ARG A 352 -14.15 -14.53 8.39
N ALA A 353 -14.69 -13.73 9.31
CA ALA A 353 -16.13 -13.74 9.61
C ALA A 353 -16.99 -13.37 8.39
N ALA A 354 -16.59 -12.35 7.62
CA ALA A 354 -17.32 -11.94 6.43
C ALA A 354 -17.33 -13.07 5.38
N ILE A 355 -16.18 -13.70 5.15
CA ILE A 355 -16.02 -14.78 4.18
C ILE A 355 -16.77 -16.04 4.60
N GLU A 356 -16.65 -16.47 5.85
CA GLU A 356 -17.36 -17.64 6.37
C GLU A 356 -18.88 -17.44 6.32
N ASN A 357 -19.36 -16.21 6.58
CA ASN A 357 -20.77 -15.85 6.41
C ASN A 357 -21.21 -15.89 4.95
N SER A 358 -20.39 -15.42 4.00
CA SER A 358 -20.71 -15.47 2.56
C SER A 358 -20.73 -16.89 2.01
N LEU A 359 -19.80 -17.74 2.43
CA LEU A 359 -19.63 -19.10 1.89
C LEU A 359 -20.40 -20.17 2.67
N GLY A 360 -20.86 -19.87 3.89
CA GLY A 360 -21.50 -20.84 4.78
C GLY A 360 -20.57 -21.96 5.25
N THR A 361 -19.26 -21.81 5.10
CA THR A 361 -18.25 -22.82 5.46
C THR A 361 -17.04 -22.17 6.14
N PRO A 362 -16.40 -22.85 7.11
CA PRO A 362 -15.22 -22.33 7.77
C PRO A 362 -14.02 -22.29 6.82
N ILE A 363 -13.15 -21.29 6.97
CA ILE A 363 -11.90 -21.20 6.22
C ILE A 363 -10.71 -21.60 7.08
N LYS A 364 -9.70 -22.20 6.45
CA LYS A 364 -8.43 -22.51 7.11
C LYS A 364 -7.51 -21.30 7.03
N LEU A 365 -6.96 -20.88 8.16
CA LEU A 365 -5.94 -19.84 8.22
C LEU A 365 -4.55 -20.43 7.97
N PRO A 366 -3.63 -19.67 7.32
CA PRO A 366 -2.21 -19.98 7.34
C PRO A 366 -1.69 -20.11 8.78
N PRO A 367 -0.71 -20.99 9.05
CA PRO A 367 -0.17 -21.20 10.40
C PRO A 367 0.26 -19.91 11.10
N GLU A 368 0.89 -19.00 10.37
CA GLU A 368 1.40 -17.72 10.88
C GLU A 368 0.25 -16.78 11.28
N LEU A 369 -0.81 -16.69 10.47
CA LEU A 369 -2.00 -15.90 10.79
C LEU A 369 -2.82 -16.53 11.93
N GLN A 370 -2.79 -17.86 12.03
CA GLN A 370 -3.36 -18.59 13.16
C GLN A 370 -2.58 -18.30 14.46
N GLN A 371 -1.25 -18.26 14.42
CA GLN A 371 -0.43 -17.90 15.59
C GLN A 371 -0.78 -16.50 16.10
N ILE A 372 -0.94 -15.53 15.19
CA ILE A 372 -1.38 -14.18 15.56
C ILE A 372 -2.72 -14.26 16.30
N SER A 373 -3.66 -15.09 15.85
CA SER A 373 -4.99 -15.31 16.48
C SER A 373 -4.93 -15.78 17.93
N ASP A 374 -3.80 -16.32 18.38
CA ASP A 374 -3.62 -16.90 19.71
C ASP A 374 -2.84 -15.98 20.65
N LEU A 375 -2.25 -14.88 20.14
CA LEU A 375 -1.49 -13.93 20.95
C LEU A 375 -2.38 -13.12 21.90
N PRO A 376 -1.90 -12.80 23.12
CA PRO A 376 -2.60 -11.89 24.03
C PRO A 376 -2.66 -10.48 23.43
N MET A 377 -3.78 -9.79 23.65
CA MET A 377 -3.99 -8.41 23.18
C MET A 377 -3.85 -7.42 24.33
N GLN A 378 -3.26 -6.26 24.04
CA GLN A 378 -3.18 -5.13 24.96
C GLN A 378 -4.15 -4.01 24.54
N VAL A 379 -5.45 -4.22 24.81
CA VAL A 379 -6.50 -3.30 24.35
C VAL A 379 -6.49 -2.01 25.16
N LYS A 380 -6.08 -0.91 24.53
CA LYS A 380 -6.19 0.44 25.09
C LYS A 380 -7.27 1.23 24.33
N HIS A 381 -8.37 1.51 25.02
CA HIS A 381 -9.42 2.39 24.51
C HIS A 381 -9.18 3.83 24.94
N VAL A 382 -9.34 4.76 24.01
CA VAL A 382 -9.12 6.20 24.26
C VAL A 382 -10.26 7.04 23.66
N SER A 383 -10.57 8.13 24.34
CA SER A 383 -11.52 9.12 23.82
C SER A 383 -10.94 9.84 22.60
N ALA A 384 -11.82 10.36 21.76
CA ALA A 384 -11.45 11.10 20.55
C ALA A 384 -10.98 12.54 20.88
N SER A 385 -9.95 12.69 21.71
CA SER A 385 -9.34 13.98 22.01
C SER A 385 -7.83 13.92 21.89
N GLN A 386 -7.24 14.99 21.35
CA GLN A 386 -5.78 15.12 21.26
C GLN A 386 -5.13 15.04 22.64
N GLU A 387 -5.73 15.66 23.66
CA GLU A 387 -5.24 15.61 25.04
C GLU A 387 -5.14 14.18 25.59
N ALA A 388 -6.17 13.34 25.38
CA ALA A 388 -6.15 11.97 25.86
C ALA A 388 -5.11 11.12 25.12
N LEU A 389 -4.94 11.35 23.82
CA LEU A 389 -3.91 10.68 23.01
C LEU A 389 -2.50 11.08 23.46
N GLU A 390 -2.25 12.37 23.67
CA GLU A 390 -0.97 12.88 24.20
C GLU A 390 -0.66 12.30 25.57
N GLN A 391 -1.66 12.16 26.45
CA GLN A 391 -1.48 11.51 27.75
C GLN A 391 -1.03 10.05 27.60
N GLN A 392 -1.72 9.27 26.77
CA GLN A 392 -1.35 7.86 26.53
C GLN A 392 0.04 7.72 25.92
N LEU A 393 0.39 8.60 24.98
CA LEU A 393 1.70 8.62 24.36
C LEU A 393 2.79 8.96 25.37
N SER A 394 2.56 9.95 26.26
CA SER A 394 3.52 10.31 27.30
C SER A 394 3.71 9.23 28.35
N GLU A 395 2.66 8.50 28.70
CA GLU A 395 2.72 7.35 29.60
C GLU A 395 3.58 6.23 28.98
N TRP A 396 3.31 5.89 27.73
CA TRP A 396 4.04 4.85 27.00
C TRP A 396 5.54 5.18 26.83
N GLN A 397 5.89 6.43 26.51
CA GLN A 397 7.29 6.88 26.38
C GLN A 397 8.08 6.87 27.70
N LYS A 398 7.43 6.74 28.86
CA LYS A 398 8.10 6.55 30.15
C LYS A 398 8.39 5.08 30.47
N GLU A 399 7.65 4.18 29.82
CA GLU A 399 7.74 2.74 30.02
C GLU A 399 8.70 2.07 29.01
N ALA A 400 8.84 2.67 27.83
CA ALA A 400 9.83 2.33 26.79
C ALA A 400 11.21 2.91 27.10
#